data_AF-A0A150F7W2-F1
#
_entry.id   AF-A0A150F7W2-F1
#
_cell.length_a   1.000
_cell.length_b   1.000
_cell.length_c   1.000
_cell.angle_alpha   90.00
_cell.angle_beta   90.00
_cell.angle_gamma   90.00
#
_symmetry.space_group_name_H-M   'P 1'
#
loop_
_entity.id
_entity.type
_entity.pdbx_description
1 polymer ?
#
loop_
_entity_poly.entity_id
_entity_poly.type
_entity_poly.pdbx_seq_one_letter_code
_entity_poly.pdbx_strand_id
1 'polypeptide(L)' 'MLFFPWWVYLCIIGIIFSAYKLFATAKEEEKLDQSFIEKEGRIYIERMEQERERRLAAPANENEEAEENSNHSIA' A
#
# COMPACT_ATOMS: atom_id res chain seq x y z
N MET A 1 7.40 -49.17 -32.51
CA MET A 1 6.51 -49.62 -31.41
C MET A 1 6.68 -48.66 -30.24
N LEU A 2 5.87 -47.61 -30.15
CA LEU A 2 5.92 -46.61 -29.07
C LEU A 2 4.50 -46.11 -28.80
N PHE A 3 3.63 -47.02 -28.38
CA PHE A 3 2.41 -46.62 -27.67
C PHE A 3 2.82 -46.50 -26.20
N PHE A 4 3.16 -45.28 -25.79
CA PHE A 4 3.34 -44.99 -24.39
C PHE A 4 2.07 -45.37 -23.62
N PRO A 5 2.20 -45.90 -22.40
CA PRO A 5 1.05 -46.28 -21.60
C PRO A 5 0.09 -45.10 -21.41
N TRP A 6 -1.22 -45.36 -21.47
CA TRP A 6 -2.26 -44.33 -21.33
C TRP A 6 -2.17 -43.51 -20.02
N TRP A 7 -1.59 -44.07 -18.95
CA TRP A 7 -1.42 -43.41 -17.66
C TRP A 7 -0.37 -42.28 -17.71
N VAL A 8 0.58 -42.33 -18.64
CA VAL A 8 1.59 -41.28 -18.83
C VAL A 8 0.91 -39.98 -19.23
N TYR A 9 -0.15 -40.04 -20.04
CA TYR A 9 -0.94 -38.87 -20.40
C TYR A 9 -1.67 -38.26 -19.20
N LEU A 10 -2.17 -39.08 -18.27
CA LEU A 10 -2.75 -38.59 -17.02
C LEU A 10 -1.71 -37.86 -16.15
N CYS A 11 -0.49 -38.39 -16.06
CA CYS A 11 0.61 -37.72 -15.37
C CYS A 11 0.97 -36.39 -16.02
N ILE A 12 1.08 -36.34 -17.36
CA ILE A 12 1.40 -35.10 -18.09
C ILE A 12 0.32 -34.03 -17.85
N ILE A 13 -0.96 -34.41 -17.91
CA ILE A 13 -2.08 -33.50 -17.62
C ILE A 13 -1.97 -32.99 -16.17
N GLY A 14 -1.65 -33.86 -15.21
CA GLY A 14 -1.46 -33.47 -13.81
C GLY A 14 -0.31 -32.46 -13.62
N ILE A 15 0.82 -32.67 -14.30
CA ILE A 15 1.98 -31.76 -14.25
C ILE A 15 1.62 -30.40 -14.85
N ILE A 16 0.96 -30.36 -16.02
CA ILE A 16 0.53 -29.12 -16.66
C ILE A 16 -0.44 -28.36 -15.74
N PHE A 17 -1.38 -29.06 -15.11
CA PHE A 17 -2.34 -28.43 -14.20
C PHE A 17 -1.66 -27.83 -12.96
N SER A 18 -0.69 -28.55 -12.38
CA SER A 18 0.10 -28.06 -11.25
C SER A 18 0.92 -26.81 -11.61
N ALA A 19 1.58 -26.83 -12.78
CA ALA A 19 2.37 -25.70 -13.26
C ALA A 19 1.48 -24.49 -13.56
N TYR A 20 0.31 -24.71 -14.17
CA TYR A 20 -0.65 -23.65 -14.48
C TYR A 20 -1.16 -22.96 -13.22
N LYS A 21 -1.53 -23.73 -12.18
CA LYS A 21 -1.99 -23.18 -10.90
C LYS A 21 -0.91 -22.36 -10.21
N LEU A 22 0.32 -22.84 -10.18
CA LEU A 22 1.44 -22.11 -9.58
C LEU A 22 1.65 -20.74 -10.24
N PHE A 23 1.58 -20.68 -11.58
CA PHE A 23 1.75 -19.44 -12.32
C PHE A 23 0.52 -18.49 -12.20
N ALA A 24 -0.69 -19.04 -12.23
CA ALA A 24 -1.92 -18.27 -12.08
C ALA A 24 -2.03 -17.66 -10.68
N THR A 25 -1.74 -18.44 -9.63
CA THR A 25 -1.74 -17.97 -8.24
C THR A 25 -0.74 -16.85 -8.03
N ALA A 26 0.47 -16.95 -8.58
CA ALA A 26 1.46 -15.88 -8.47
C ALA A 26 0.98 -14.54 -9.07
N LYS A 27 0.21 -14.56 -10.17
CA LYS A 27 -0.35 -13.35 -10.78
C LYS A 27 -1.57 -12.79 -10.06
N GLU A 28 -2.36 -13.64 -9.43
CA GLU A 28 -3.54 -13.22 -8.68
C GLU A 28 -3.15 -12.64 -7.32
N GLU A 29 -2.08 -13.16 -6.72
CA GLU A 29 -1.51 -12.64 -5.47
C GLU A 29 -0.90 -11.24 -5.63
N GLU A 30 -0.28 -10.91 -6.76
CA GLU A 30 0.29 -9.57 -7.01
C GLU A 30 -0.76 -8.45 -6.91
N LYS A 31 -1.96 -8.68 -7.45
CA LYS A 31 -3.08 -7.71 -7.37
C LYS A 31 -3.65 -7.60 -5.97
N LEU A 32 -3.68 -8.72 -5.25
CA LEU A 32 -4.16 -8.79 -3.89
C LEU A 32 -3.21 -7.99 -3.00
N ASP A 33 -1.90 -8.22 -3.10
CA ASP A 33 -0.86 -7.53 -2.34
C ASP A 33 -0.88 -6.01 -2.59
N GLN A 34 -1.00 -5.56 -3.84
CA GLN A 34 -1.09 -4.14 -4.20
C GLN A 34 -2.24 -3.42 -3.48
N SER A 35 -3.41 -4.07 -3.39
CA SER A 35 -4.60 -3.50 -2.75
C SER A 35 -4.49 -3.41 -1.22
N PHE A 36 -3.65 -4.26 -0.61
CA PHE A 36 -3.35 -4.20 0.82
C PHE A 36 -2.24 -3.17 1.12
N ILE A 37 -1.21 -3.09 0.26
CA ILE A 37 -0.13 -2.09 0.37
C ILE A 37 -0.69 -0.66 0.34
N GLU A 38 -1.67 -0.38 -0.51
CA GLU A 38 -2.30 0.95 -0.55
C GLU A 38 -3.14 1.29 0.69
N LYS A 39 -3.73 0.30 1.36
CA LYS A 39 -4.54 0.54 2.56
C LYS A 39 -3.66 0.84 3.77
N GLU A 40 -2.58 0.10 3.95
CA GLU A 40 -1.64 0.35 5.06
C GLU A 40 -0.78 1.60 4.80
N GLY A 41 -0.35 1.84 3.56
CA GLY A 41 0.40 3.02 3.18
C GLY A 41 -0.36 4.34 3.42
N ARG A 42 -1.68 4.35 3.16
CA ARG A 42 -2.52 5.53 3.44
C ARG A 42 -2.61 5.88 4.93
N ILE A 43 -2.78 4.87 5.80
CA ILE A 43 -2.83 5.11 7.25
C ILE A 43 -1.51 5.71 7.74
N TYR A 44 -0.37 5.27 7.22
CA TYR A 44 0.93 5.84 7.61
C TYR A 44 1.10 7.30 7.14
N ILE A 45 0.75 7.60 5.88
CA ILE A 45 0.83 8.95 5.31
C ILE A 45 -0.10 9.91 6.08
N GLU A 46 -1.32 9.51 6.39
CA GLU A 46 -2.31 10.32 7.12
C GLU A 46 -1.80 10.71 8.52
N ARG A 47 -1.16 9.79 9.23
CA ARG A 47 -0.56 10.07 10.55
C ARG A 47 0.62 11.03 10.46
N MET A 48 1.48 10.85 9.44
CA MET A 48 2.61 11.73 9.18
C MET A 48 2.16 13.15 8.84
N GLU A 49 1.10 13.28 8.05
CA GLU A 49 0.55 14.56 7.63
C GLU A 49 -0.09 15.32 8.80
N GLN A 50 -0.85 14.64 9.67
CA GLN A 50 -1.39 15.24 10.90
C GLN A 50 -0.29 15.76 11.84
N GLU A 51 0.81 15.03 12.01
CA GLU A 51 1.95 15.48 12.82
C GLU A 51 2.69 16.65 12.17
N ARG A 52 2.80 16.64 10.82
CA ARG A 52 3.38 17.75 10.04
C ARG A 52 2.53 19.01 10.18
N GLU A 53 1.21 18.90 10.06
CA GLU A 53 0.27 19.99 10.24
C GLU A 53 0.30 20.55 11.65
N ARG A 54 0.38 19.71 12.69
CA ARG A 54 0.55 20.19 14.08
C ARG A 54 1.82 20.99 14.28
N ARG A 55 2.92 20.58 13.63
CA ARG A 55 4.20 21.30 13.68
C ARG A 55 4.22 22.57 12.82
N LEU A 56 3.43 22.62 11.75
CA LEU A 56 3.27 23.80 10.88
C LEU A 56 2.24 24.81 11.39
N ALA A 57 1.23 24.36 12.15
CA ALA A 57 0.23 25.21 12.79
C ALA A 57 0.72 25.79 14.12
N ALA A 58 1.65 25.12 14.81
CA ALA A 58 2.30 25.66 16.02
C ALA A 58 2.98 27.03 15.82
N PRO A 59 3.72 27.32 14.73
CA PRO A 59 4.33 28.64 14.52
C PRO A 59 3.36 29.72 14.04
N ALA A 60 2.08 29.42 13.77
CA ALA A 60 1.13 30.41 13.28
C ALA A 60 0.46 31.21 14.41
N ASN A 61 0.15 30.58 15.55
CA ASN A 61 -0.51 31.27 16.68
C ASN A 61 0.44 32.20 17.45
N GLU A 62 1.75 31.94 17.43
CA GLU A 62 2.74 32.79 18.12
C GLU A 62 2.91 34.16 17.45
N ASN A 63 2.69 34.23 16.13
CA ASN A 63 2.82 35.47 15.36
C ASN A 63 1.55 36.34 15.42
N GLU A 64 0.36 35.73 15.50
CA GLU A 64 -0.91 36.47 15.64
C GLU A 64 -1.05 37.11 17.04
N GLU A 65 -0.67 36.39 18.11
CA GLU A 65 -0.66 36.97 19.47
C GLU A 65 0.42 38.06 19.63
N ALA A 66 1.56 37.95 18.93
CA ALA A 66 2.61 38.96 18.94
C ALA A 66 2.23 40.22 18.14
N GLU A 67 1.55 40.08 17.00
CA GLU A 67 1.03 41.22 16.23
C GLU A 67 -0.14 41.92 16.95
N GLU A 68 -1.07 41.19 17.56
CA GLU A 68 -2.20 41.79 18.29
C GLU A 68 -1.73 42.58 19.52
N ASN A 69 -0.78 42.03 20.29
CA ASN A 69 -0.23 42.70 21.47
C ASN A 69 0.60 43.94 21.11
N SER A 70 1.35 43.89 20.00
CA SER A 70 2.11 45.06 19.52
C SER A 70 1.20 46.22 19.10
N ASN A 71 0.04 45.93 18.49
CA ASN A 71 -0.90 46.97 18.05
C ASN A 71 -1.72 47.54 19.21
N HIS A 72 -2.05 46.72 20.22
CA HIS A 72 -2.76 47.20 21.41
C HIS A 72 -1.90 48.10 22.30
N SER A 73 -0.57 47.93 22.30
CA SER A 73 0.34 48.79 23.06
C SER A 73 0.60 50.17 22.42
N ILE A 74 0.19 50.38 21.16
CA ILE A 74 0.40 51.64 20.42
C ILE A 74 -0.86 52.55 20.41
N ALA A 75 -2.02 52.03 20.82
CA ALA A 75 -3.26 52.80 21.01
C ALA A 75 -3.41 53.37 22.43
#